data_AF-A0AAW9SM74-F1
#
_entry.id   AF-A0AAW9SM74-F1
#
_cell.length_a   1.000
_cell.length_b   1.000
_cell.length_c   1.000
_cell.angle_alpha   90.00
_cell.angle_beta   90.00
_cell.angle_gamma   90.00
#
_symmetry.space_group_name_H-M   'P 1'
#
loop_
_entity.id
_entity.type
_entity.pdbx_description
1 polymer ?
#
loop_
_entity_poly.entity_id
_entity_poly.type
_entity_poly.pdbx_seq_one_letter_code
_entity_poly.pdbx_strand_id
1 'polypeptide(L)'
;MRNKSCIYLTLWILALFATNATYGQQLDPLEDLSAYSYHERGFVDSLDDKLAKKPYVHIKPYYFRAYNSDKEYIAMQLGKRECDQIFLYIKVFVHNSCVRDGEVVEFIFKDGSIKSIKKNHHSVNCDGVIVKRLTNREQKMLLQGKIKSFMVFTFQKDYTFHLTEEMASSIQSDIQLLRNYQF
;
A
#
# COMPACT_ATOMS: atom_id res chain seq x y z
N MET A 1 -23.21 -14.70 37.11
CA MET A 1 -22.40 -15.17 35.97
C MET A 1 -21.09 -14.40 35.96
N ARG A 2 -19.95 -15.10 35.91
CA ARG A 2 -18.56 -14.60 35.72
C ARG A 2 -18.53 -13.55 34.60
N ASN A 3 -17.96 -12.34 34.70
CA ASN A 3 -16.68 -11.82 35.22
C ASN A 3 -15.46 -12.16 34.36
N LYS A 4 -14.77 -11.09 33.90
CA LYS A 4 -13.31 -10.88 33.66
C LYS A 4 -13.15 -9.63 32.76
N SER A 5 -12.91 -8.43 33.29
CA SER A 5 -11.68 -7.90 33.92
C SER A 5 -10.51 -7.72 32.94
N CYS A 6 -10.13 -6.46 32.70
CA CYS A 6 -8.79 -6.06 32.27
C CYS A 6 -8.42 -4.75 32.98
N ILE A 7 -8.16 -4.79 34.30
CA ILE A 7 -7.42 -3.73 35.02
C ILE A 7 -6.59 -4.36 36.15
N TYR A 8 -5.40 -3.78 36.35
CA TYR A 8 -4.37 -3.96 37.38
C TYR A 8 -3.40 -5.13 37.11
N LEU A 9 -2.08 -4.98 37.28
CA LEU A 9 -1.39 -4.38 38.43
C LEU A 9 0.08 -4.07 38.08
N THR A 10 0.63 -3.10 38.80
CA THR A 10 1.96 -2.49 38.77
C THR A 10 3.13 -3.30 39.38
N LEU A 11 4.34 -3.04 38.85
CA LEU A 11 5.62 -2.72 39.54
C LEU A 11 6.67 -3.78 40.01
N TRP A 12 7.92 -3.44 39.63
CA TRP A 12 9.30 -3.72 40.13
C TRP A 12 9.96 -5.09 39.95
N ILE A 13 11.14 -5.11 39.31
CA ILE A 13 12.46 -5.41 39.91
C ILE A 13 13.61 -4.98 38.97
N LEU A 14 14.63 -4.36 39.57
CA LEU A 14 15.93 -3.98 39.02
C LEU A 14 16.75 -5.19 38.52
N ALA A 15 17.46 -5.02 37.40
CA ALA A 15 18.71 -5.74 37.18
C ALA A 15 19.69 -4.85 36.40
N LEU A 16 20.70 -4.38 37.13
CA LEU A 16 21.95 -3.84 36.61
C LEU A 16 22.62 -4.87 35.69
N PHE A 17 22.81 -4.53 34.42
CA PHE A 17 23.99 -4.95 33.65
C PHE A 17 24.40 -3.80 32.76
N ALA A 18 25.40 -3.05 33.22
CA ALA A 18 26.17 -2.14 32.38
C ALA A 18 27.17 -2.97 31.57
N THR A 19 26.85 -3.23 30.31
CA THR A 19 27.83 -3.60 29.28
C THR A 19 27.73 -2.56 28.18
N ASN A 20 28.79 -1.75 28.04
CA ASN A 20 28.94 -0.84 26.91
C ASN A 20 29.23 -1.65 25.65
N ALA A 21 28.18 -2.15 25.01
CA ALA A 21 28.23 -2.49 23.61
C ALA A 21 27.84 -1.23 22.83
N THR A 22 28.79 -0.68 22.07
CA THR A 22 28.47 0.28 21.01
C THR A 22 27.61 -0.43 19.98
N TYR A 23 26.30 -0.39 20.17
CA TYR A 23 25.33 -0.74 19.15
C TYR A 23 25.41 0.33 18.06
N GLY A 24 25.85 -0.07 16.87
CA GLY A 24 25.50 0.67 15.67
C GLY A 24 23.98 0.85 15.67
N GLN A 25 23.51 2.08 15.51
CA GLN A 25 22.09 2.39 15.48
C GLN A 25 21.46 1.64 14.30
N GLN A 26 20.85 0.49 14.58
CA GLN A 26 19.85 -0.07 13.69
C GLN A 26 18.59 0.76 13.93
N LEU A 27 18.39 1.75 13.06
CA LEU A 27 17.18 2.58 13.03
C LEU A 27 15.96 1.67 13.10
N ASP A 28 15.09 1.94 14.07
CA ASP A 28 13.90 1.16 14.33
C ASP A 28 12.95 1.34 13.13
N PRO A 29 12.48 0.27 12.45
CA PRO A 29 11.60 0.40 11.28
C PRO A 29 10.28 1.15 11.58
N LEU A 30 9.95 1.29 12.87
CA LEU A 30 8.79 2.02 13.35
C LEU A 30 8.97 3.56 13.31
N GLU A 31 10.21 4.04 13.38
CA GLU A 31 10.52 5.48 13.36
C GLU A 31 10.26 6.08 11.97
N ASP A 32 10.52 5.32 10.90
CA ASP A 32 10.22 5.71 9.51
C ASP A 32 8.71 5.83 9.26
N LEU A 33 7.86 5.04 9.92
CA LEU A 33 6.40 5.18 9.84
C LEU A 33 5.84 6.37 10.62
N SER A 34 6.46 6.72 11.75
CA SER A 34 6.03 7.87 12.57
C SER A 34 6.28 9.21 11.89
N ALA A 35 7.21 9.26 10.92
CA ALA A 35 7.39 10.39 10.02
C ALA A 35 6.27 10.55 8.97
N TYR A 36 5.35 9.57 8.84
CA TYR A 36 4.28 9.55 7.83
C TYR A 36 2.88 9.89 8.36
N SER A 37 2.75 10.30 9.62
CA SER A 37 1.47 10.73 10.19
C SER A 37 1.46 12.23 10.51
N TYR A 38 1.23 13.08 9.51
CA TYR A 38 0.43 14.30 9.67
C TYR A 38 0.18 14.97 8.31
N HIS A 39 -1.07 15.01 7.86
CA HIS A 39 -1.65 15.92 6.85
C HIS A 39 -0.68 16.62 5.88
N GLU A 40 0.01 15.88 5.00
CA GLU A 40 0.53 16.49 3.77
C GLU A 40 -0.63 16.63 2.78
N ARG A 41 -1.18 17.86 2.71
CA ARG A 41 -2.22 18.27 1.77
C ARG A 41 -1.69 18.21 0.33
N GLY A 42 -1.89 17.06 -0.30
CA GLY A 42 -1.61 16.86 -1.71
C GLY A 42 -1.67 15.37 -2.01
N PHE A 43 -2.70 14.94 -2.74
CA PHE A 43 -3.11 13.53 -2.98
C PHE A 43 -4.11 12.96 -1.95
N VAL A 44 -3.90 13.22 -0.66
CA VAL A 44 -4.64 12.63 0.47
C VAL A 44 -6.11 13.06 0.55
N ASP A 45 -6.46 14.30 0.21
CA ASP A 45 -7.86 14.79 0.36
C ASP A 45 -8.86 14.01 -0.52
N SER A 46 -8.44 13.57 -1.72
CA SER A 46 -9.29 12.72 -2.58
C SER A 46 -9.43 11.29 -2.05
N LEU A 47 -8.48 10.86 -1.22
CA LEU A 47 -8.45 9.55 -0.61
C LEU A 47 -9.34 9.52 0.64
N ASP A 48 -9.37 10.58 1.45
CA ASP A 48 -10.23 10.68 2.64
C ASP A 48 -11.73 10.52 2.31
N ASP A 49 -12.22 11.22 1.29
CA ASP A 49 -13.61 11.10 0.82
C ASP A 49 -13.89 9.70 0.26
N LYS A 50 -12.94 9.11 -0.46
CA LYS A 50 -13.05 7.76 -1.04
C LYS A 50 -12.87 6.65 -0.01
N LEU A 51 -12.21 6.94 1.11
CA LEU A 51 -12.01 6.02 2.21
C LEU A 51 -13.03 6.18 3.34
N ALA A 52 -14.09 6.98 3.14
CA ALA A 52 -15.17 7.19 4.08
C ALA A 52 -14.70 7.77 5.43
N LYS A 53 -13.68 8.63 5.42
CA LYS A 53 -13.15 9.36 6.59
C LYS A 53 -12.75 8.48 7.77
N LYS A 54 -12.43 7.21 7.52
CA LYS A 54 -11.90 6.30 8.56
C LYS A 54 -10.39 6.51 8.69
N PRO A 55 -9.82 6.43 9.89
CA PRO A 55 -8.37 6.51 10.08
C PRO A 55 -7.61 5.49 9.22
N TYR A 56 -6.50 5.94 8.65
CA TYR A 56 -5.58 5.09 7.90
C TYR A 56 -4.16 5.63 7.97
N VAL A 57 -3.20 4.74 7.76
CA VAL A 57 -1.80 5.09 7.49
C VAL A 57 -1.47 4.72 6.05
N HIS A 58 -0.51 5.40 5.46
CA HIS A 58 -0.13 5.17 4.07
C HIS A 58 1.37 5.37 3.86
N ILE A 59 1.88 4.75 2.80
CA ILE A 59 3.23 4.96 2.32
C ILE A 59 3.23 6.08 1.28
N LYS A 60 4.39 6.67 1.00
CA LYS A 60 4.57 7.65 -0.08
C LYS A 60 4.12 7.04 -1.41
N PRO A 61 3.47 7.82 -2.28
CA PRO A 61 3.05 7.31 -3.58
C PRO A 61 4.25 7.08 -4.50
N TYR A 62 4.20 5.98 -5.25
CA TYR A 62 5.06 5.70 -6.39
C TYR A 62 4.49 6.34 -7.63
N TYR A 63 5.30 7.07 -8.38
CA TYR A 63 4.91 7.66 -9.66
C TYR A 63 5.48 6.82 -10.80
N PHE A 64 4.61 6.36 -11.70
CA PHE A 64 5.00 5.58 -12.86
C PHE A 64 4.60 6.30 -14.14
N ARG A 65 5.52 6.33 -15.11
CA ARG A 65 5.21 6.71 -16.49
C ARG A 65 4.75 5.46 -17.26
N ALA A 66 3.65 5.58 -18.00
CA ALA A 66 3.19 4.49 -18.85
C ALA A 66 4.25 4.20 -19.93
N TYR A 67 4.59 2.93 -20.13
CA TYR A 67 5.57 2.51 -21.13
C TYR A 67 5.01 2.68 -22.55
N ASN A 68 3.73 2.37 -22.74
CA ASN A 68 3.04 2.48 -24.01
C ASN A 68 2.45 3.88 -24.26
N SER A 69 2.97 4.92 -23.59
CA SER A 69 2.55 6.31 -23.78
C SER A 69 3.62 7.34 -23.41
N ASP A 70 3.72 8.41 -24.19
CA ASP A 70 4.76 9.40 -23.98
C ASP A 70 4.47 10.41 -22.85
N LYS A 71 3.20 10.58 -22.44
CA LYS A 71 2.80 11.68 -21.54
C LYS A 71 1.89 11.27 -20.38
N GLU A 72 1.58 9.98 -20.26
CA GLU A 72 0.60 9.49 -19.29
C GLU A 72 1.31 8.89 -18.08
N TYR A 73 0.84 9.28 -16.89
CA TYR A 73 1.43 8.88 -15.62
C TYR A 73 0.34 8.37 -14.67
N ILE A 74 0.75 7.58 -13.70
CA ILE A 74 -0.08 7.18 -12.57
C ILE A 74 0.66 7.41 -11.26
N ALA A 75 -0.11 7.56 -10.20
CA ALA A 75 0.39 7.39 -8.84
C ALA A 75 -0.20 6.10 -8.26
N MET A 76 0.64 5.30 -7.63
CA MET A 76 0.27 4.10 -6.89
C MET A 76 0.67 4.26 -5.44
N GLN A 77 -0.25 3.98 -4.53
CA GLN A 77 -0.03 4.14 -3.10
C GLN A 77 -0.59 2.93 -2.34
N LEU A 78 0.13 2.51 -1.30
CA LEU A 78 -0.32 1.50 -0.36
C LEU A 78 -0.69 2.18 0.96
N GLY A 79 -1.72 1.67 1.60
CA GLY A 79 -2.06 2.08 2.95
C GLY A 79 -2.78 0.99 3.72
N LYS A 80 -3.05 1.24 4.99
CA LYS A 80 -3.71 0.30 5.90
C LYS A 80 -4.75 1.03 6.73
N ARG A 81 -5.84 0.35 7.07
CA ARG A 81 -6.87 0.82 8.01
C ARG A 81 -6.84 0.05 9.33
N GLU A 82 -7.51 0.60 10.35
CA GLU A 82 -7.69 0.13 11.73
C GLU A 82 -8.22 -1.33 11.92
N CYS A 83 -8.40 -2.10 10.84
CA CYS A 83 -8.81 -3.51 10.88
C CYS A 83 -7.96 -4.39 9.94
N ASP A 84 -6.66 -4.15 9.86
CA ASP A 84 -5.66 -4.91 9.08
C ASP A 84 -5.87 -4.99 7.56
N GLN A 85 -6.72 -4.13 7.00
CA GLN A 85 -6.99 -4.14 5.57
C GLN A 85 -6.02 -3.21 4.86
N ILE A 86 -4.93 -3.78 4.35
CA ILE A 86 -4.08 -3.09 3.38
C ILE A 86 -4.90 -2.81 2.12
N PHE A 87 -4.83 -1.59 1.62
CA PHE A 87 -5.44 -1.20 0.36
C PHE A 87 -4.40 -0.69 -0.62
N LEU A 88 -4.67 -0.94 -1.89
CA LEU A 88 -4.00 -0.38 -3.04
C LEU A 88 -4.85 0.78 -3.56
N TYR A 89 -4.22 1.94 -3.72
CA TYR A 89 -4.77 3.09 -4.39
C TYR A 89 -3.99 3.38 -5.66
N ILE A 90 -4.66 3.56 -6.79
CA ILE A 90 -4.05 4.02 -8.04
C ILE A 90 -4.87 5.17 -8.59
N LYS A 91 -4.19 6.25 -8.99
CA LYS A 91 -4.76 7.37 -9.75
C LYS A 91 -4.10 7.44 -11.11
N VAL A 92 -4.90 7.36 -12.16
CA VAL A 92 -4.50 7.63 -13.54
C VAL A 92 -4.63 9.13 -13.82
N PHE A 93 -3.52 9.78 -14.17
CA PHE A 93 -3.48 11.22 -14.48
C PHE A 93 -3.75 11.48 -15.96
N VAL A 94 -4.86 10.93 -16.45
CA VAL A 94 -5.30 11.11 -17.84
C VAL A 94 -6.72 11.64 -17.82
N HIS A 95 -6.96 12.68 -18.60
CA HIS A 95 -8.26 13.32 -18.67
C HIS A 95 -9.32 12.33 -19.16
N ASN A 96 -10.43 12.22 -18.44
CA ASN A 96 -11.56 11.31 -18.72
C ASN A 96 -11.19 9.82 -18.84
N SER A 97 -10.15 9.37 -18.13
CA SER A 97 -9.79 7.95 -18.09
C SER A 97 -10.79 7.15 -17.25
N CYS A 98 -11.54 6.26 -17.89
CA CYS A 98 -12.58 5.48 -17.22
C CYS A 98 -12.05 4.08 -16.86
N VAL A 99 -11.95 3.81 -15.56
CA VAL A 99 -11.54 2.50 -15.04
C VAL A 99 -12.67 1.50 -15.28
N ARG A 100 -12.35 0.33 -15.87
CA ARG A 100 -13.32 -0.74 -16.12
C ARG A 100 -13.82 -1.36 -14.83
N ASP A 101 -15.03 -1.89 -14.82
CA ASP A 101 -15.47 -2.80 -13.76
C ASP A 101 -14.95 -4.20 -14.03
N GLY A 102 -14.60 -4.95 -12.99
CA GLY A 102 -13.95 -6.26 -13.12
C GLY A 102 -12.42 -6.18 -13.06
N GLU A 103 -11.70 -6.45 -14.14
CA GLU A 103 -10.23 -6.49 -14.11
C GLU A 103 -9.65 -5.09 -14.19
N VAL A 104 -9.04 -4.64 -13.09
CA VAL A 104 -8.63 -3.24 -12.90
C VAL A 104 -7.11 -3.09 -12.91
N VAL A 105 -6.41 -4.11 -12.40
CA VAL A 105 -4.94 -4.15 -12.39
C VAL A 105 -4.46 -5.58 -12.61
N GLU A 106 -3.42 -5.77 -13.40
CA GLU A 106 -2.70 -7.05 -13.51
C GLU A 106 -1.24 -6.90 -13.16
N PHE A 107 -0.73 -7.79 -12.33
CA PHE A 107 0.69 -7.91 -12.02
C PHE A 107 1.29 -9.05 -12.83
N ILE A 108 2.38 -8.75 -13.53
CA ILE A 108 3.18 -9.69 -14.30
C ILE A 108 4.47 -9.91 -13.53
N PHE A 109 4.75 -11.16 -13.19
CA PHE A 109 5.93 -11.54 -12.41
C PHE A 109 7.08 -11.98 -13.33
N LYS A 110 8.31 -11.97 -12.79
CA LYS A 110 9.50 -12.39 -13.55
C LYS A 110 9.46 -13.84 -14.03
N ASP A 111 8.71 -14.70 -13.34
CA ASP A 111 8.48 -16.09 -13.74
C ASP A 111 7.45 -16.23 -14.87
N GLY A 112 6.90 -15.12 -15.37
CA GLY A 112 5.87 -15.09 -16.41
C GLY A 112 4.45 -15.30 -15.87
N SER A 113 4.28 -15.54 -14.57
CA SER A 113 2.94 -15.66 -13.98
C SER A 113 2.21 -14.31 -14.00
N ILE A 114 0.90 -14.36 -14.21
CA ILE A 114 0.02 -13.18 -14.24
C ILE A 114 -0.98 -13.30 -13.10
N LYS A 115 -1.22 -12.18 -12.42
CA LYS A 115 -2.20 -12.09 -11.33
C LYS A 115 -3.03 -10.83 -11.45
N SER A 116 -4.32 -11.02 -11.69
CA SER A 116 -5.27 -9.93 -11.81
C SER A 116 -5.87 -9.59 -10.44
N ILE A 117 -5.78 -8.32 -10.07
CA ILE A 117 -6.62 -7.73 -9.04
C ILE A 117 -7.97 -7.42 -9.68
N LYS A 118 -8.99 -8.11 -9.17
CA LYS A 118 -10.36 -7.99 -9.65
C LYS A 118 -11.18 -7.10 -8.72
N LYS A 119 -12.02 -6.30 -9.34
CA LYS A 119 -12.97 -5.33 -8.83
C LYS A 119 -12.30 -4.11 -8.20
N ASN A 120 -12.77 -2.94 -8.60
CA ASN A 120 -12.53 -1.70 -7.88
C ASN A 120 -13.56 -1.57 -6.76
N HIS A 121 -13.22 -0.85 -5.69
CA HIS A 121 -14.21 -0.50 -4.67
C HIS A 121 -15.28 0.46 -5.21
N HIS A 122 -14.91 1.30 -6.18
CA HIS A 122 -15.83 2.16 -6.91
C HIS A 122 -16.37 1.43 -8.15
N SER A 123 -17.60 1.74 -8.56
CA SER A 123 -18.10 1.41 -9.90
C SER A 123 -17.21 2.04 -10.99
N VAL A 124 -17.52 1.77 -12.26
CA VAL A 124 -16.91 2.49 -13.39
C VAL A 124 -16.86 3.98 -13.07
N ASN A 125 -15.65 4.54 -13.06
CA ASN A 125 -15.40 5.94 -12.75
C ASN A 125 -14.40 6.53 -13.75
N CYS A 126 -14.71 7.73 -14.25
CA CYS A 126 -13.90 8.45 -15.23
C CYS A 126 -12.90 9.43 -14.61
N ASP A 127 -12.73 9.32 -13.29
CA ASP A 127 -11.66 9.99 -12.55
C ASP A 127 -10.34 9.19 -12.61
N GLY A 128 -10.30 8.02 -13.24
CA GLY A 128 -9.10 7.21 -13.28
C GLY A 128 -8.68 6.65 -11.91
N VAL A 129 -9.61 6.45 -10.97
CA VAL A 129 -9.26 6.02 -9.59
C VAL A 129 -9.62 4.57 -9.34
N ILE A 130 -8.64 3.83 -8.83
CA ILE A 130 -8.76 2.47 -8.33
C ILE A 130 -8.46 2.49 -6.84
N VAL A 131 -9.39 1.99 -6.04
CA VAL A 131 -9.19 1.73 -4.61
C VAL A 131 -9.58 0.29 -4.36
N LYS A 132 -8.65 -0.52 -3.87
CA LYS A 132 -8.90 -1.95 -3.66
C LYS A 132 -8.26 -2.43 -2.37
N ARG A 133 -9.08 -3.01 -1.49
CA ARG A 133 -8.59 -3.79 -0.35
C ARG A 133 -7.91 -5.06 -0.85
N LEU A 134 -6.65 -5.24 -0.46
CA LEU A 134 -5.88 -6.43 -0.79
C LEU A 134 -6.25 -7.54 0.18
N THR A 135 -6.73 -8.65 -0.38
CA THR A 135 -6.92 -9.90 0.35
C THR A 135 -5.57 -10.44 0.83
N ASN A 136 -5.58 -11.28 1.88
CA ASN A 136 -4.36 -11.94 2.34
C ASN A 136 -3.65 -12.74 1.24
N ARG A 137 -4.41 -13.27 0.26
CA ARG A 137 -3.85 -13.97 -0.90
C ARG A 137 -3.11 -13.01 -1.84
N GLU A 138 -3.74 -11.87 -2.18
CA GLU A 138 -3.12 -10.83 -3.01
C GLU A 138 -1.86 -10.25 -2.33
N GLN A 139 -1.90 -10.02 -1.01
CA GLN A 139 -0.73 -9.55 -0.25
C GLN A 139 0.42 -10.56 -0.28
N LYS A 140 0.15 -11.85 0.00
CA LYS A 140 1.18 -12.90 -0.05
C LYS A 140 1.80 -13.02 -1.44
N MET A 141 0.99 -12.91 -2.47
CA MET A 141 1.43 -12.94 -3.86
C MET A 141 2.36 -11.78 -4.19
N LEU A 142 2.02 -10.55 -3.80
CA LEU A 142 2.88 -9.38 -4.00
C LEU A 142 4.21 -9.50 -3.22
N LEU A 143 4.18 -10.10 -2.02
CA LEU A 143 5.37 -10.34 -1.19
C LEU A 143 6.29 -11.44 -1.75
N GLN A 144 5.73 -12.50 -2.32
CA GLN A 144 6.49 -13.66 -2.77
C GLN A 144 7.04 -13.51 -4.19
N GLY A 145 6.32 -12.76 -5.04
CA GLY A 145 6.65 -12.65 -6.45
C GLY A 145 7.53 -11.44 -6.77
N LYS A 146 8.56 -11.65 -7.60
CA LYS A 146 9.33 -10.52 -8.18
C LYS A 146 8.49 -9.87 -9.28
N ILE A 147 7.80 -8.78 -8.95
CA ILE A 147 6.97 -8.04 -9.90
C ILE A 147 7.87 -7.46 -10.99
N LYS A 148 7.57 -7.77 -12.25
CA LYS A 148 8.28 -7.24 -13.43
C LYS A 148 7.57 -6.00 -13.97
N SER A 149 6.25 -6.07 -14.04
CA SER A 149 5.41 -4.99 -14.54
C SER A 149 4.00 -5.14 -14.01
N PHE A 150 3.21 -4.08 -14.15
CA PHE A 150 1.77 -4.17 -13.98
C PHE A 150 1.04 -3.41 -15.08
N MET A 151 -0.22 -3.76 -15.28
CA MET A 151 -1.12 -3.13 -16.22
C MET A 151 -2.32 -2.54 -15.48
N VAL A 152 -2.78 -1.37 -15.92
CA VAL A 152 -4.03 -0.76 -15.46
C VAL A 152 -5.01 -0.73 -16.62
N PHE A 153 -6.18 -1.33 -16.44
CA PHE A 153 -7.19 -1.46 -17.49
C PHE A 153 -8.18 -0.32 -17.45
N THR A 154 -8.35 0.35 -18.59
CA THR A 154 -9.31 1.45 -18.75
C THR A 154 -10.11 1.25 -20.03
N PHE A 155 -11.27 1.91 -20.15
CA PHE A 155 -12.10 1.78 -21.35
C PHE A 155 -11.39 2.26 -22.60
N GLN A 156 -10.59 3.33 -22.51
CA GLN A 156 -9.94 3.93 -23.65
C GLN A 156 -8.67 3.16 -24.05
N LYS A 157 -7.85 2.79 -23.06
CA LYS A 157 -6.53 2.19 -23.28
C LYS A 157 -6.02 1.51 -22.03
N ASP A 158 -5.32 0.40 -22.20
CA ASP A 158 -4.63 -0.26 -21.09
C ASP A 158 -3.22 0.31 -20.95
N TYR A 159 -2.81 0.61 -19.72
CA TYR A 159 -1.52 1.22 -19.45
C TYR A 159 -0.57 0.21 -18.85
N THR A 160 0.63 0.07 -19.43
CA THR A 160 1.66 -0.86 -18.94
C THR A 160 2.76 -0.09 -18.23
N PHE A 161 3.19 -0.58 -17.06
CA PHE A 161 4.24 0.03 -16.25
C PHE A 161 5.30 -1.02 -15.91
N HIS A 162 6.56 -0.73 -16.20
CA HIS A 162 7.68 -1.60 -15.86
C HIS A 162 8.29 -1.18 -14.53
N LEU A 163 8.64 -2.18 -13.72
CA LEU A 163 9.31 -1.98 -12.44
C LEU A 163 10.79 -2.34 -12.57
N THR A 164 11.63 -1.50 -11.97
CA THR A 164 13.00 -1.89 -11.62
C THR A 164 12.94 -2.89 -10.46
N GLU A 165 14.03 -3.64 -10.27
CA GLU A 165 14.13 -4.57 -9.15
C GLU A 165 14.02 -3.84 -7.80
N GLU A 166 14.65 -2.67 -7.71
CA GLU A 166 14.59 -1.80 -6.53
C GLU A 166 13.15 -1.41 -6.18
N MET A 167 12.39 -0.87 -7.15
CA MET A 167 10.99 -0.49 -6.90
C MET A 167 10.12 -1.69 -6.50
N ALA A 168 10.33 -2.85 -7.14
CA ALA A 168 9.60 -4.06 -6.77
C ALA A 168 9.92 -4.49 -5.33
N SER A 169 11.19 -4.42 -4.93
CA SER A 169 11.62 -4.70 -3.55
C SER A 169 11.08 -3.67 -2.55
N SER A 170 11.06 -2.38 -2.89
CA SER A 170 10.46 -1.34 -2.03
C SER A 170 8.98 -1.58 -1.79
N ILE A 171 8.21 -1.91 -2.83
CA ILE A 171 6.78 -2.27 -2.71
C ILE A 171 6.58 -3.48 -1.78
N GLN A 172 7.46 -4.48 -1.85
CA GLN A 172 7.39 -5.64 -0.95
C GLN A 172 7.65 -5.24 0.50
N SER A 173 8.70 -4.45 0.75
CA SER A 173 9.03 -3.89 2.07
C SER A 173 7.86 -3.09 2.64
N ASP A 174 7.23 -2.25 1.82
CA ASP A 174 6.08 -1.42 2.21
C ASP A 174 4.88 -2.28 2.63
N ILE A 175 4.56 -3.34 1.88
CA ILE A 175 3.49 -4.27 2.25
C ILE A 175 3.83 -4.94 3.58
N GLN A 176 5.07 -5.37 3.79
CA GLN A 176 5.49 -6.01 5.03
C GLN A 176 5.42 -5.06 6.23
N LEU A 177 5.86 -3.83 6.05
CA LEU A 177 5.80 -2.77 7.05
C LEU A 177 4.35 -2.43 7.42
N LEU A 178 3.47 -2.26 6.43
CA LEU A 178 2.04 -2.08 6.69
C LEU A 178 1.45 -3.30 7.43
N ARG A 179 1.80 -4.54 7.06
CA ARG A 179 1.30 -5.73 7.76
C ARG A 179 1.64 -5.72 9.26
N ASN A 180 2.82 -5.24 9.61
CA ASN A 180 3.32 -5.20 10.99
C ASN A 180 2.82 -3.99 11.79
N TYR A 181 2.38 -2.93 11.14
CA TYR A 181 1.87 -1.73 11.80
C TYR A 181 0.61 -2.02 12.62
N GLN A 182 0.55 -1.56 13.87
CA GLN A 182 -0.64 -1.66 14.72
C GLN A 182 -1.23 -0.25 14.91
N PHE A 183 -2.56 -0.15 14.81
CA PHE A 183 -3.30 1.08 15.11
C PHE A 183 -3.50 1.24 16.61
#